data_AF-A0A653IDB8-F1
#
_entry.id   AF-A0A653IDB8-F1
#
_cell.length_a   1.000
_cell.length_b   1.000
_cell.length_c   1.000
_cell.angle_alpha   90.00
_cell.angle_beta   90.00
_cell.angle_gamma   90.00
#
_symmetry.space_group_name_H-M   'P 1'
#
loop_
_entity.id
_entity.type
_entity.pdbx_description
1 polymer ?
#
loop_
_entity_poly.entity_id
_entity_poly.type
_entity_poly.pdbx_seq_one_letter_code
_entity_poly.pdbx_strand_id
1 'polypeptide(L)' 'MITLTTLRQAPLVLNAILIESIRSTPDTTIQLVGGQTYIVKESLEEVKAATIDFYRQVGLAGLNSIRRLEDGRRKEEE' A
#
# COMPACT_ATOMS: atom_id res chain seq x y z
N MET A 1 9.28 2.38 -0.91
CA MET A 1 9.11 2.37 -2.38
C MET A 1 8.58 1.00 -2.77
N ILE A 2 7.66 0.94 -3.73
CA ILE A 2 7.15 -0.30 -4.32
C ILE A 2 7.64 -0.40 -5.77
N THR A 3 7.93 -1.60 -6.24
CA THR A 3 8.36 -1.85 -7.63
C THR A 3 7.22 -2.47 -8.40
N LEU A 4 6.92 -1.92 -9.56
CA LEU A 4 5.84 -2.30 -10.46
C LEU A 4 6.36 -2.34 -11.90
N THR A 5 5.49 -2.73 -12.82
CA THR A 5 5.82 -2.91 -14.22
C THR A 5 4.88 -2.07 -15.08
N THR A 6 5.43 -1.16 -15.87
CA THR A 6 4.62 -0.41 -16.84
C THR A 6 4.04 -1.35 -17.90
N LEU A 7 2.99 -0.93 -18.62
CA LEU A 7 2.48 -1.70 -19.77
C LEU A 7 3.54 -1.98 -20.85
N ARG A 8 4.58 -1.12 -20.93
CA ARG A 8 5.72 -1.28 -21.84
C ARG A 8 6.81 -2.21 -21.30
N GLN A 9 6.55 -2.96 -20.24
CA GLN A 9 7.49 -3.91 -19.61
C GLN A 9 8.75 -3.27 -19.00
N ALA A 10 8.74 -1.94 -18.80
CA ALA A 10 9.81 -1.26 -18.08
C ALA A 10 9.51 -1.24 -16.56
N PRO A 11 10.53 -1.44 -15.71
CA PRO A 11 10.38 -1.34 -14.26
C PRO A 11 10.04 0.10 -13.84
N LEU A 12 9.13 0.22 -12.89
CA LEU A 12 8.68 1.49 -12.31
C LEU A 12 8.76 1.38 -10.79
N VAL A 13 9.44 2.32 -10.15
CA VAL A 13 9.52 2.39 -8.68
C VAL A 13 8.69 3.58 -8.21
N LEU A 14 7.66 3.33 -7.40
CA LEU A 14 6.76 4.36 -6.88
C LEU A 14 6.87 4.52 -5.37
N ASN A 15 6.65 5.75 -4.90
CA ASN A 15 6.42 6.00 -3.48
C ASN A 15 4.98 5.64 -3.11
N ALA A 16 4.82 4.55 -2.37
CA ALA A 16 3.50 4.06 -1.94
C ALA A 16 2.75 5.01 -0.99
N ILE A 17 3.44 5.87 -0.23
CA ILE A 17 2.78 6.91 0.60
C ILE A 17 2.07 7.97 -0.26
N LEU A 18 2.54 8.19 -1.49
CA LEU A 18 1.99 9.21 -2.38
C LEU A 18 0.91 8.67 -3.32
N ILE A 19 0.56 7.38 -3.22
CA ILE A 19 -0.54 6.82 -3.99
C ILE A 19 -1.85 7.36 -3.43
N GLU A 20 -2.57 8.10 -4.26
CA GLU A 20 -3.87 8.66 -3.93
C GLU A 20 -5.00 7.67 -4.23
N SER A 21 -4.97 7.04 -5.42
CA SER A 21 -5.97 6.05 -5.81
C SER A 21 -5.42 5.02 -6.79
N ILE A 22 -6.01 3.82 -6.74
CA ILE A 22 -5.76 2.71 -7.66
C ILE A 22 -7.12 2.34 -8.26
N ARG A 23 -7.23 2.30 -9.58
CA ARG A 23 -8.44 1.87 -10.32
C ARG A 23 -8.09 0.81 -11.35
N SER A 24 -9.06 -0.03 -11.71
CA SER A 24 -8.88 -1.11 -12.68
C SER A 24 -10.00 -1.08 -13.72
N THR A 25 -9.83 -0.30 -14.81
CA THR A 25 -10.77 -0.26 -15.94
C THR A 25 -10.15 0.41 -17.18
N PRO A 26 -9.83 -0.30 -18.28
CA PRO A 26 -9.62 -1.75 -18.40
C PRO A 26 -8.30 -2.23 -17.79
N ASP A 27 -7.33 -1.32 -17.63
CA ASP A 27 -6.02 -1.56 -17.05
C ASP A 27 -5.92 -0.97 -15.64
N THR A 28 -4.92 -1.40 -14.86
CA THR A 28 -4.65 -0.83 -13.54
C THR A 28 -3.96 0.52 -13.67
N THR A 29 -4.62 1.55 -13.15
CA THR A 29 -4.15 2.93 -13.15
C THR A 29 -3.91 3.39 -11.72
N ILE A 30 -2.72 3.96 -11.48
CA ILE A 30 -2.30 4.51 -10.20
C ILE A 30 -2.19 6.02 -10.34
N GLN A 31 -2.95 6.75 -9.54
CA GLN A 31 -2.88 8.20 -9.45
C GLN A 31 -2.14 8.59 -8.17
N LEU A 32 -1.15 9.49 -8.30
CA LEU A 32 -0.44 10.07 -7.16
C LEU A 32 -1.13 11.35 -6.70
N VAL A 33 -0.87 11.76 -5.45
CA VAL A 33 -1.41 13.00 -4.84
C VAL A 33 -1.09 14.26 -5.67
N GLY A 34 -0.02 14.24 -6.47
CA GLY A 34 0.35 15.33 -7.38
C GLY A 34 -0.35 15.30 -8.75
N GLY A 35 -1.35 14.45 -8.97
CA GLY A 35 -2.08 14.29 -10.23
C GLY A 35 -1.36 13.44 -11.30
N GLN A 36 -0.10 13.09 -11.08
CA GLN A 36 0.64 12.17 -11.96
C GLN A 36 -0.01 10.79 -11.95
N THR A 37 -0.15 10.20 -13.13
CA THR A 37 -0.87 8.93 -13.31
C THR A 37 0.01 7.94 -14.07
N TYR A 38 0.02 6.69 -13.61
CA TYR A 38 0.77 5.58 -14.20
C TYR A 38 -0.15 4.41 -14.49
N ILE A 39 0.08 3.73 -15.62
CA ILE A 39 -0.63 2.50 -15.96
C ILE A 39 0.35 1.33 -15.85
N VAL A 40 -0.04 0.31 -15.10
CA VAL A 40 0.81 -0.82 -14.71
C VAL A 40 0.18 -2.15 -15.10
N LYS A 41 1.00 -3.19 -15.17
CA LYS A 41 0.57 -4.55 -15.50
C LYS A 41 -0.03 -5.28 -14.32
N GLU A 42 0.39 -4.93 -13.12
CA GLU A 42 -0.12 -5.49 -11.88
C GLU A 42 -1.61 -5.20 -11.73
N SER A 43 -2.37 -6.18 -11.30
CA SER A 43 -3.77 -6.03 -10.89
C SER A 43 -3.90 -5.07 -9.71
N LEU A 44 -5.11 -4.56 -9.51
CA LEU A 44 -5.43 -3.71 -8.36
C LEU A 44 -5.04 -4.36 -7.03
N GLU A 45 -5.29 -5.67 -6.86
CA GLU A 45 -4.96 -6.38 -5.62
C GLU A 45 -3.45 -6.59 -5.44
N GLU A 46 -2.68 -6.79 -6.51
CA GLU A 46 -1.21 -6.88 -6.43
C GLU A 46 -0.59 -5.54 -6.01
N VAL A 47 -1.03 -4.42 -6.61
CA VAL A 47 -0.57 -3.08 -6.23
C VAL A 47 -0.94 -2.78 -4.77
N LYS A 48 -2.14 -3.14 -4.35
CA LYS A 48 -2.62 -2.99 -2.98
C LYS A 48 -1.82 -3.83 -2.00
N ALA A 49 -1.51 -5.09 -2.32
CA ALA A 49 -0.67 -5.95 -1.49
C ALA A 49 0.74 -5.36 -1.32
N ALA A 50 1.38 -4.95 -2.42
CA ALA A 50 2.69 -4.29 -2.38
C ALA A 50 2.68 -3.02 -1.51
N THR A 51 1.59 -2.24 -1.60
CA THR A 51 1.39 -1.03 -0.79
C THR A 51 1.24 -1.35 0.70
N ILE A 52 0.44 -2.37 1.05
CA ILE A 52 0.27 -2.83 2.43
C ILE A 52 1.59 -3.33 3.00
N ASP A 53 2.34 -4.14 2.24
CA ASP A 53 3.62 -4.67 2.70
C ASP A 53 4.66 -3.56 2.88
N PHE A 54 4.66 -2.54 2.02
CA PHE A 54 5.44 -1.33 2.25
C PHE A 54 5.07 -0.65 3.57
N TYR A 55 3.77 -0.44 3.86
CA TYR A 55 3.33 0.16 5.12
C TYR A 55 3.70 -0.66 6.36
N ARG A 56 3.69 -1.99 6.25
CA ARG A 56 4.17 -2.89 7.31
C ARG A 56 5.67 -2.71 7.56
N GLN A 57 6.47 -2.65 6.49
CA GLN A 57 7.92 -2.49 6.59
C GLN A 57 8.33 -1.15 7.21
N VAL A 58 7.64 -0.05 6.88
CA VAL A 58 7.96 1.27 7.45
C VAL A 58 7.35 1.52 8.83
N GLY A 59 6.77 0.49 9.47
CA GLY A 59 6.28 0.56 10.85
C GLY A 59 4.94 1.27 11.04
N LEU A 60 4.28 1.71 9.96
CA LEU A 60 2.94 2.31 10.03
C LEU A 60 1.88 1.31 10.52
N ALA A 61 2.09 0.02 10.28
CA ALA A 61 1.23 -1.05 10.78
C ALA A 61 1.42 -1.36 12.30
N GLY A 62 2.49 -0.85 12.93
CA GLY A 62 2.85 -1.14 14.33
C GLY A 62 1.92 -0.49 15.37
N LEU A 63 1.08 0.47 14.98
CA LEU A 63 0.13 1.14 15.87
C LEU A 63 -1.04 0.23 16.30
N ASN A 64 -1.41 -0.76 15.48
CA ASN A 64 -2.49 -1.69 15.82
C ASN A 64 -2.05 -2.79 16.80
N SER A 65 -0.75 -3.09 16.90
CA SER A 65 -0.22 -4.05 17.87
C SER A 65 -0.09 -3.47 19.28
N ILE A 66 0.08 -2.16 19.43
CA ILE A 66 0.18 -1.52 20.76
C ILE A 66 -1.18 -1.55 21.48
N ARG A 67 -2.28 -1.22 20.79
CA ARG A 67 -3.63 -1.26 21.38
C ARG A 67 -4.05 -2.64 21.89
N ARG A 68 -3.66 -3.72 21.18
CA ARG A 68 -4.02 -5.08 21.58
C ARG A 68 -3.35 -5.55 22.86
N LEU A 69 -2.18 -5.00 23.19
CA LEU A 69 -1.47 -5.29 24.45
C LEU A 69 -2.10 -4.53 25.64
N GLU A 70 -2.64 -3.33 25.41
CA GLU A 70 -3.34 -2.55 26.45
C GLU A 70 -4.71 -3.13 26.80
N ASP A 71 -5.46 -3.64 25.81
CA ASP A 71 -6.77 -4.26 26.03
C ASP A 71 -6.67 -5.64 26.71
N GLY A 72 -5.55 -6.34 26.56
CA GLY A 72 -5.27 -7.61 27.25
C GLY A 72 -4.96 -7.41 28.73
N ARG A 73 -4.18 -6.38 29.08
CA ARG A 73 -3.78 -6.08 30.47
C ARG A 73 -4.95 -5.62 31.34
N ARG A 74 -5.96 -4.95 30.78
CA ARG A 74 -7.14 -4.51 31.53
C ARG A 74 -8.10 -5.63 31.93
N LYS A 75 -8.02 -6.81 31.31
CA LYS A 75 -8.88 -7.96 31.62
C LYS A 75 -8.32 -8.91 32.67
N GLU A 76 -7.05 -8.75 33.04
CA GLU A 76 -6.41 -9.55 34.10
C GLU A 76 -6.48 -8.87 35.47
N GLU A 77 -6.95 -7.61 35.53
CA GLU A 77 -7.03 -6.78 36.75
C GLU A 77 -8.47 -6.59 37.29
N GLU A 78 -9.50 -7.20 36.66
CA GLU A 78 -10.89 -7.31 37.16
C GLU A 78 -11.24 -8.76 37.55
#